data_AF-A0A2N7PNS0-F1
#
_entry.id   AF-A0A2N7PNS0-F1
#
_cell.length_a   1.000
_cell.length_b   1.000
_cell.length_c   1.000
_cell.angle_alpha   90.00
_cell.angle_beta   90.00
_cell.angle_gamma   90.00
#
_symmetry.space_group_name_H-M   'P 1'
#
loop_
_entity.id
_entity.type
_entity.pdbx_description
1 polymer ?
#
loop_
_entity_poly.entity_id
_entity_poly.type
_entity_poly.pdbx_seq_one_letter_code
_entity_poly.pdbx_strand_id
1 'polypeptide(L)'
;MKVEKFKKFIFLFLLIFFFNSCETLGNLKSSSYEFKERTVEKIKVLLSNIPFIKRYITLYPAPKELYSETENFINELKIYKADEIFKDEYEKILKAWEKAKKLYQEKYYKSAEKELKKVNLMAKELLEKVKAYRENLKNSALKRYKKMEEIAGEVLRNTKSEEKKLQIKLYLWKLRNLIDLENYSEFEKELQNPPF
;
A
#
# COMPACT_ATOMS: atom_id res chain seq x y z
N MET A 1 -49.58 8.95 37.04
CA MET A 1 -48.23 9.55 36.89
C MET A 1 -47.18 8.67 36.15
N LYS A 2 -47.49 7.46 35.67
CA LYS A 2 -46.54 6.60 34.91
C LYS A 2 -46.69 6.66 33.38
N VAL A 3 -47.91 6.87 32.88
CA VAL A 3 -48.21 6.83 31.43
C VAL A 3 -47.71 8.07 30.68
N GLU A 4 -47.79 9.26 31.28
CA GLU A 4 -47.33 10.51 30.64
C GLU A 4 -45.80 10.57 30.50
N LYS A 5 -45.06 10.06 31.49
CA LYS A 5 -43.60 9.95 31.41
C LYS A 5 -43.16 8.96 30.32
N PHE A 6 -43.90 7.87 30.14
CA PHE A 6 -43.65 6.89 29.09
C PHE A 6 -43.93 7.45 27.69
N LYS A 7 -45.02 8.20 27.52
CA LYS A 7 -45.32 8.91 26.27
C LYS A 7 -44.26 9.95 25.93
N LYS A 8 -43.78 10.73 26.90
CA LYS A 8 -42.67 11.67 26.69
C LYS A 8 -41.38 10.98 26.28
N PHE A 9 -41.08 9.80 26.83
CA PHE A 9 -39.90 9.03 26.47
C PHE A 9 -39.98 8.46 25.05
N ILE A 10 -41.15 7.95 24.65
CA ILE A 10 -41.40 7.49 23.27
C ILE A 10 -41.32 8.66 22.30
N PHE A 11 -41.87 9.82 22.65
CA PHE A 11 -41.83 11.00 21.79
C PHE A 11 -40.39 11.55 21.65
N LEU A 12 -39.60 11.52 22.73
CA LEU A 12 -38.18 11.87 22.70
C LEU A 12 -37.38 10.86 21.86
N PHE A 13 -37.67 9.56 21.98
CA PHE A 13 -37.02 8.51 21.19
C PHE A 13 -37.37 8.61 19.69
N LEU A 14 -38.63 8.91 19.38
CA LEU A 14 -39.08 9.19 18.01
C LEU A 14 -38.42 10.47 17.47
N LEU A 15 -38.36 11.55 18.26
CA LEU A 15 -37.66 12.78 17.86
C LEU A 15 -36.17 12.54 17.61
N ILE A 16 -35.47 11.75 18.43
CA ILE A 16 -34.07 11.38 18.21
C ILE A 16 -33.91 10.54 16.92
N PHE A 17 -34.87 9.67 16.62
CA PHE A 17 -34.91 8.92 15.37
C PHE A 17 -35.14 9.84 14.17
N PHE A 18 -36.08 10.80 14.28
CA PHE A 18 -36.42 11.75 13.22
C PHE A 18 -35.30 12.78 12.97
N PHE A 19 -34.63 13.28 14.02
CA PHE A 19 -33.51 14.21 13.90
C PHE A 19 -32.25 13.57 13.32
N ASN A 20 -32.00 12.28 13.56
CA ASN A 20 -30.91 11.57 12.89
C ASN A 20 -31.22 11.23 11.43
N SER A 21 -32.49 11.19 11.00
CA SER A 21 -32.88 10.72 9.66
C SER A 21 -32.79 11.73 8.51
N CYS A 22 -32.52 13.01 8.75
CA CYS A 22 -32.57 14.03 7.69
C CYS A 22 -31.29 14.13 6.83
N GLU A 23 -30.12 13.71 7.34
CA GLU A 23 -28.88 13.58 6.55
C GLU A 23 -28.46 12.11 6.32
N THR A 24 -29.05 11.17 7.05
CA THR A 24 -28.67 9.74 7.01
C THR A 24 -29.50 8.90 6.03
N LEU A 25 -30.55 9.43 5.39
CA LEU A 25 -31.43 8.62 4.55
C LEU A 25 -30.72 7.99 3.34
N GLY A 26 -29.73 8.69 2.76
CA GLY A 26 -28.87 8.16 1.70
C GLY A 26 -27.92 7.08 2.19
N ASN A 27 -27.32 7.27 3.37
CA ASN A 27 -26.39 6.33 4.01
C ASN A 27 -27.10 5.11 4.65
N LEU A 28 -28.37 5.24 5.05
CA LEU A 28 -29.20 4.15 5.57
C LEU A 28 -29.67 3.21 4.46
N LYS A 29 -29.99 3.74 3.27
CA LYS A 29 -30.31 2.90 2.11
C LYS A 29 -29.10 2.11 1.62
N SER A 30 -27.92 2.73 1.53
CA SER A 30 -26.69 2.03 1.16
C SER A 30 -26.27 1.00 2.21
N SER A 31 -26.30 1.34 3.50
CA SER A 31 -25.96 0.40 4.58
C SER A 31 -26.93 -0.78 4.70
N SER A 32 -28.24 -0.54 4.55
CA SER A 32 -29.24 -1.63 4.55
C SER A 32 -29.12 -2.54 3.34
N TYR A 33 -28.78 -1.99 2.17
CA TYR A 33 -28.48 -2.77 0.96
C TYR A 33 -27.21 -3.61 1.14
N GLU A 34 -26.11 -3.01 1.63
CA GLU A 34 -24.87 -3.74 1.91
C GLU A 34 -25.06 -4.84 2.96
N PHE A 35 -25.88 -4.60 3.99
CA PHE A 35 -26.23 -5.60 4.99
C PHE A 35 -27.01 -6.77 4.37
N LYS A 36 -28.01 -6.48 3.54
CA LYS A 36 -28.76 -7.52 2.82
C LYS A 36 -27.86 -8.32 1.91
N GLU A 37 -27.00 -7.68 1.11
CA GLU A 37 -26.08 -8.38 0.21
C GLU A 37 -25.11 -9.29 0.97
N ARG A 38 -24.50 -8.81 2.06
CA ARG A 38 -23.62 -9.64 2.90
C ARG A 38 -24.36 -10.81 3.52
N THR A 39 -25.60 -10.62 3.95
CA THR A 39 -26.42 -11.69 4.53
C THR A 39 -26.75 -12.75 3.49
N VAL A 40 -27.13 -12.34 2.28
CA VAL A 40 -27.40 -13.25 1.16
C VAL A 40 -26.15 -14.02 0.78
N GLU A 41 -25.00 -13.36 0.68
CA GLU A 41 -23.72 -14.01 0.40
C GLU A 41 -23.37 -15.07 1.45
N LYS A 42 -23.51 -14.74 2.74
CA LYS A 42 -23.29 -15.68 3.85
C LYS A 42 -24.20 -16.90 3.78
N ILE A 43 -25.49 -16.70 3.53
CA ILE A 43 -26.46 -17.79 3.40
C ILE A 43 -26.08 -18.67 2.20
N LYS A 44 -25.75 -18.08 1.04
CA LYS A 44 -25.32 -18.85 -0.13
C LYS A 44 -24.06 -19.67 0.14
N VAL A 45 -23.04 -19.09 0.75
CA VAL A 45 -21.82 -19.83 1.12
C VAL A 45 -22.14 -20.98 2.08
N LEU A 46 -22.95 -20.73 3.12
CA LEU A 46 -23.37 -21.77 4.06
C LEU A 46 -24.13 -22.92 3.36
N LEU A 47 -25.12 -22.60 2.53
CA LEU A 47 -25.90 -23.59 1.78
C LEU A 47 -25.04 -24.37 0.77
N SER A 48 -24.01 -23.74 0.19
CA SER A 48 -23.10 -24.40 -0.75
C SER A 48 -22.23 -25.50 -0.10
N ASN A 49 -22.11 -25.51 1.23
CA ASN A 49 -21.38 -26.52 1.98
C ASN A 49 -22.25 -27.73 2.38
N ILE A 50 -23.59 -27.65 2.20
CA ILE A 50 -24.50 -28.76 2.54
C ILE A 50 -24.58 -29.74 1.35
N PRO A 51 -24.31 -31.05 1.57
CA PRO A 51 -24.51 -32.07 0.55
C PRO A 51 -25.93 -32.03 -0.05
N PHE A 52 -26.08 -32.39 -1.33
CA PHE A 52 -27.34 -32.34 -2.11
C PHE A 52 -27.92 -30.94 -2.40
N ILE A 53 -27.73 -29.95 -1.52
CA ILE A 53 -28.15 -28.56 -1.74
C ILE A 53 -27.16 -27.83 -2.65
N LYS A 54 -25.86 -28.11 -2.53
CA LYS A 54 -24.79 -27.41 -3.27
C LYS A 54 -25.00 -27.31 -4.79
N ARG A 55 -25.65 -28.30 -5.41
CA ARG A 55 -25.92 -28.33 -6.87
C ARG A 55 -26.92 -27.26 -7.32
N TYR A 56 -27.70 -26.71 -6.39
CA TYR A 56 -28.70 -25.68 -6.64
C TYR A 56 -28.24 -24.27 -6.23
N ILE A 57 -27.02 -24.15 -5.67
CA ILE A 57 -26.48 -22.88 -5.20
C ILE A 57 -25.35 -22.44 -6.10
N THR A 58 -25.57 -21.36 -6.84
CA THR A 58 -24.52 -20.68 -7.61
C THR A 58 -23.91 -19.57 -6.75
N LEU A 59 -22.63 -19.73 -6.42
CA LEU A 59 -21.83 -18.70 -5.77
C LEU A 59 -21.43 -17.62 -6.79
N TYR A 60 -21.12 -16.43 -6.28
CA TYR A 60 -20.46 -15.40 -7.07
C TYR A 60 -19.11 -15.93 -7.60
N PRO A 61 -18.70 -15.64 -8.84
CA PRO A 61 -17.44 -16.15 -9.36
C PRO A 61 -16.24 -15.62 -8.57
N ALA A 62 -15.21 -16.45 -8.41
CA ALA A 62 -14.00 -16.04 -7.71
C ALA A 62 -13.23 -14.99 -8.53
N PRO A 63 -12.86 -13.83 -7.94
CA PRO A 63 -12.12 -12.77 -8.64
C PRO A 63 -10.63 -13.13 -8.75
N LYS A 64 -10.28 -14.19 -9.50
CA LYS A 64 -8.94 -14.78 -9.58
C LYS A 64 -7.89 -13.80 -10.11
N GLU A 65 -8.20 -13.12 -11.22
CA GLU A 65 -7.29 -12.16 -11.86
C GLU A 65 -6.95 -11.01 -10.92
N LEU A 66 -7.97 -10.39 -10.34
CA LEU A 66 -7.80 -9.30 -9.37
C LEU A 66 -7.05 -9.74 -8.11
N TYR A 67 -7.27 -10.97 -7.64
CA TYR A 67 -6.50 -11.52 -6.52
C TYR A 67 -5.02 -11.62 -6.89
N SER A 68 -4.69 -12.23 -8.03
CA SER A 68 -3.31 -12.41 -8.50
C SER A 68 -2.62 -11.08 -8.76
N GLU A 69 -3.30 -10.12 -9.38
CA GLU A 69 -2.77 -8.78 -9.62
C GLU A 69 -2.45 -8.07 -8.30
N THR A 70 -3.39 -8.10 -7.35
CA THR A 70 -3.18 -7.52 -6.02
C THR A 70 -2.00 -8.18 -5.31
N GLU A 71 -1.90 -9.52 -5.36
CA GLU A 71 -0.79 -10.27 -4.76
C GLU A 71 0.56 -9.88 -5.37
N ASN A 72 0.61 -9.67 -6.70
CA ASN A 72 1.81 -9.19 -7.38
C ASN A 72 2.24 -7.81 -6.87
N PHE A 73 1.31 -6.85 -6.72
CA PHE A 73 1.65 -5.54 -6.17
C PHE A 73 2.16 -5.62 -4.72
N ILE A 74 1.56 -6.46 -3.88
CA ILE A 74 2.03 -6.67 -2.50
C ILE A 74 3.46 -7.26 -2.49
N ASN A 75 3.73 -8.21 -3.38
CA ASN A 75 5.06 -8.81 -3.51
C ASN A 75 6.09 -7.80 -4.02
N GLU A 76 5.76 -6.99 -5.03
CA GLU A 76 6.63 -5.91 -5.49
C GLU A 76 6.94 -4.91 -4.37
N LEU A 77 5.93 -4.47 -3.61
CA LEU A 77 6.15 -3.57 -2.45
C LEU A 77 7.13 -4.16 -1.43
N LYS A 78 7.09 -5.48 -1.21
CA LYS A 78 8.04 -6.17 -0.34
C LYS A 78 9.47 -6.18 -0.92
N ILE A 79 9.61 -6.45 -2.22
CA ILE A 79 10.91 -6.40 -2.93
C ILE A 79 11.50 -4.98 -2.82
N TYR A 80 10.66 -3.97 -2.97
CA TYR A 80 11.04 -2.57 -2.85
C TYR A 80 11.11 -2.07 -1.39
N LYS A 81 11.02 -2.96 -0.38
CA LYS A 81 11.16 -2.61 1.03
C LYS A 81 10.31 -1.39 1.42
N ALA A 82 9.06 -1.38 0.96
CA ALA A 82 8.16 -0.25 1.18
C ALA A 82 7.89 0.00 2.68
N ASP A 83 8.08 -1.01 3.53
CA ASP A 83 8.03 -0.93 4.99
C ASP A 83 9.12 -0.04 5.58
N GLU A 84 10.31 0.03 4.96
CA GLU A 84 11.41 0.90 5.41
C GLU A 84 11.16 2.38 5.04
N ILE A 85 10.41 2.65 3.96
CA ILE A 85 10.24 4.00 3.39
C ILE A 85 8.89 4.62 3.79
N PHE A 86 7.80 3.85 3.71
CA PHE A 86 6.42 4.28 3.93
C PHE A 86 5.69 3.30 4.86
N LYS A 87 6.25 3.11 6.06
CA LYS A 87 5.79 2.11 7.04
C LYS A 87 4.28 2.13 7.28
N ASP A 88 3.71 3.29 7.60
CA ASP A 88 2.30 3.41 7.98
C ASP A 88 1.34 3.08 6.83
N GLU A 89 1.66 3.55 5.61
CA GLU A 89 0.87 3.24 4.40
C GLU A 89 0.95 1.74 4.08
N TYR A 90 2.16 1.16 4.17
CA TYR A 90 2.37 -0.26 3.92
C TYR A 90 1.64 -1.15 4.93
N GLU A 91 1.69 -0.84 6.22
CA GLU A 91 0.96 -1.58 7.26
C GLU A 91 -0.56 -1.54 7.05
N LYS A 92 -1.10 -0.39 6.64
CA LYS A 92 -2.52 -0.24 6.33
C LYS A 92 -2.93 -1.14 5.16
N ILE A 93 -2.11 -1.20 4.12
CA ILE A 93 -2.34 -2.06 2.96
C ILE A 93 -2.29 -3.54 3.37
N LEU A 94 -1.30 -3.97 4.16
CA LEU A 94 -1.21 -5.36 4.63
C LEU A 94 -2.44 -5.77 5.47
N LYS A 95 -2.93 -4.91 6.37
CA LYS A 95 -4.15 -5.18 7.15
C LYS A 95 -5.36 -5.37 6.23
N ALA A 96 -5.51 -4.53 5.21
CA ALA A 96 -6.59 -4.63 4.24
C ALA A 96 -6.45 -5.87 3.32
N TRP A 97 -5.22 -6.22 2.95
CA TRP A 97 -4.90 -7.42 2.18
C TRP A 97 -5.25 -8.70 2.92
N GLU A 98 -4.89 -8.82 4.19
CA GLU A 98 -5.24 -10.00 5.02
C GLU A 98 -6.76 -10.14 5.19
N LYS A 99 -7.49 -9.03 5.32
CA LYS A 99 -8.95 -9.05 5.32
C LYS A 99 -9.50 -9.58 3.99
N ALA A 100 -8.96 -9.12 2.85
CA ALA A 100 -9.40 -9.56 1.52
C ALA A 100 -9.10 -11.04 1.27
N LYS A 101 -7.91 -11.53 1.67
CA LYS A 101 -7.51 -12.93 1.64
C LYS A 101 -8.48 -13.82 2.42
N LYS A 102 -8.80 -13.42 3.66
CA LYS A 102 -9.72 -14.18 4.50
C LYS A 102 -11.09 -14.33 3.84
N LEU A 103 -11.65 -13.23 3.31
CA LEU A 103 -12.92 -13.27 2.58
C LEU A 103 -12.86 -14.19 1.36
N TYR A 104 -11.75 -14.16 0.62
CA TYR A 104 -11.54 -15.01 -0.55
C TYR A 104 -11.48 -16.50 -0.16
N GLN A 105 -10.71 -16.86 0.88
CA GLN A 105 -10.58 -18.22 1.39
C GLN A 105 -11.92 -18.77 1.90
N GLU A 106 -12.73 -17.92 2.54
CA GLU A 106 -14.06 -18.24 3.03
C GLU A 106 -15.13 -18.27 1.92
N LYS A 107 -14.74 -18.08 0.64
CA LYS A 107 -15.62 -18.06 -0.55
C LYS A 107 -16.64 -16.92 -0.56
N TYR A 108 -16.44 -15.88 0.25
CA TYR A 108 -17.20 -14.63 0.20
C TYR A 108 -16.69 -13.76 -0.96
N TYR A 109 -16.79 -14.27 -2.19
CA TYR A 109 -16.10 -13.74 -3.36
C TYR A 109 -16.56 -12.33 -3.77
N LYS A 110 -17.82 -11.95 -3.54
CA LYS A 110 -18.31 -10.61 -3.85
C LYS A 110 -17.75 -9.60 -2.84
N SER A 111 -17.77 -9.97 -1.56
CA SER A 111 -17.13 -9.15 -0.51
C SER A 111 -15.61 -9.07 -0.70
N ALA A 112 -14.97 -10.19 -1.09
CA ALA A 112 -13.55 -10.25 -1.40
C ALA A 112 -13.21 -9.32 -2.57
N GLU A 113 -13.97 -9.35 -3.67
CA GLU A 113 -13.74 -8.46 -4.82
C GLU A 113 -13.79 -6.99 -4.42
N LYS A 114 -14.77 -6.59 -3.59
CA LYS A 114 -14.90 -5.20 -3.11
C LYS A 114 -13.68 -4.76 -2.31
N GLU A 115 -13.16 -5.60 -1.42
CA GLU A 115 -11.95 -5.28 -0.65
C GLU A 115 -10.69 -5.36 -1.51
N LEU A 116 -10.58 -6.36 -2.40
CA LEU A 116 -9.47 -6.51 -3.35
C LEU A 116 -9.33 -5.27 -4.25
N LYS A 117 -10.43 -4.71 -4.78
CA LYS A 117 -10.39 -3.47 -5.58
C LYS A 117 -9.76 -2.30 -4.82
N LYS A 118 -10.05 -2.17 -3.53
CA LYS A 118 -9.45 -1.14 -2.68
C LYS A 118 -7.97 -1.41 -2.44
N VAL A 119 -7.62 -2.65 -2.08
CA VAL A 119 -6.23 -3.03 -1.79
C VAL A 119 -5.37 -2.88 -3.03
N ASN A 120 -5.85 -3.32 -4.19
CA ASN A 120 -5.19 -3.19 -5.48
C ASN A 120 -4.82 -1.73 -5.77
N LEU A 121 -5.79 -0.81 -5.65
CA LEU A 121 -5.55 0.62 -5.87
C LEU A 121 -4.51 1.18 -4.89
N MET A 122 -4.67 0.93 -3.59
CA MET A 122 -3.73 1.41 -2.57
C MET A 122 -2.32 0.85 -2.78
N ALA A 123 -2.20 -0.44 -3.13
CA ALA A 123 -0.92 -1.09 -3.37
C ALA A 123 -0.23 -0.54 -4.62
N LYS A 124 -0.98 -0.30 -5.70
CA LYS A 124 -0.47 0.32 -6.93
C LYS A 124 0.03 1.74 -6.66
N GLU A 125 -0.76 2.57 -5.99
CA GLU A 125 -0.40 3.95 -5.65
C GLU A 125 0.88 3.99 -4.79
N LEU A 126 0.97 3.14 -3.76
CA LEU A 126 2.17 3.07 -2.94
C LEU A 126 3.39 2.61 -3.73
N LEU A 127 3.22 1.65 -4.63
CA LEU A 127 4.31 1.13 -5.46
C LEU A 127 4.87 2.21 -6.40
N GLU A 128 3.99 3.00 -7.02
CA GLU A 128 4.39 4.15 -7.83
C GLU A 128 5.15 5.19 -7.00
N LYS A 129 4.68 5.51 -5.78
CA LYS A 129 5.39 6.40 -4.85
C LYS A 129 6.78 5.89 -4.49
N VAL A 130 6.91 4.60 -4.18
CA VAL A 130 8.20 3.98 -3.81
C VAL A 130 9.18 4.01 -4.98
N LYS A 131 8.72 3.64 -6.19
CA LYS A 131 9.53 3.69 -7.41
C LYS A 131 10.00 5.13 -7.69
N ALA A 132 9.10 6.10 -7.60
CA ALA A 132 9.44 7.52 -7.80
C ALA A 132 10.45 8.03 -6.76
N TYR A 133 10.28 7.65 -5.49
CA TYR A 133 11.21 8.03 -4.42
C TYR A 133 12.63 7.49 -4.68
N ARG A 134 12.75 6.20 -5.01
CA ARG A 134 14.05 5.57 -5.32
C ARG A 134 14.71 6.17 -6.55
N GLU A 135 13.94 6.42 -7.60
CA GLU A 135 14.44 7.05 -8.82
C GLU A 135 14.95 8.47 -8.55
N ASN A 136 14.25 9.23 -7.69
CA ASN A 136 14.71 10.56 -7.27
C ASN A 136 16.02 10.50 -6.47
N LEU A 137 16.17 9.52 -5.57
CA LEU A 137 17.43 9.31 -4.84
C LEU A 137 18.57 8.99 -5.80
N LYS A 138 18.35 8.07 -6.76
CA LYS A 138 19.32 7.70 -7.77
C LYS A 138 19.76 8.90 -8.61
N ASN A 139 18.80 9.66 -9.12
CA ASN A 139 19.07 10.84 -9.96
C ASN A 139 19.80 11.94 -9.18
N SER A 140 19.42 12.17 -7.92
CA SER A 140 20.12 13.10 -7.03
C SER A 140 21.58 12.66 -6.82
N ALA A 141 21.80 11.38 -6.49
CA ALA A 141 23.13 10.84 -6.26
C ALA A 141 24.00 10.90 -7.52
N LEU A 142 23.46 10.52 -8.69
CA LEU A 142 24.17 10.62 -9.97
C LEU A 142 24.55 12.06 -10.32
N LYS A 143 23.67 13.03 -10.05
CA LYS A 143 23.97 14.45 -10.26
C LYS A 143 25.11 14.93 -9.37
N ARG A 144 25.15 14.50 -8.10
CA ARG A 144 26.24 14.82 -7.17
C ARG A 144 27.55 14.12 -7.57
N TYR A 145 27.47 12.86 -7.97
CA TYR A 145 28.61 12.09 -8.49
C TYR A 145 29.25 12.78 -9.70
N LYS A 146 28.46 13.23 -10.68
CA LYS A 146 28.99 13.93 -11.87
C LYS A 146 29.77 15.20 -11.51
N LYS A 147 29.26 15.99 -10.56
CA LYS A 147 30.00 17.17 -10.05
C LYS A 147 31.33 16.76 -9.40
N MET A 148 31.33 15.69 -8.61
CA MET A 148 32.54 15.20 -7.97
C MET A 148 33.55 14.65 -8.99
N GLU A 149 33.07 14.00 -10.05
CA GLU A 149 33.88 13.51 -11.16
C GLU A 149 34.53 14.66 -11.96
N GLU A 150 33.81 15.76 -12.18
CA GLU A 150 34.37 16.98 -12.78
C GLU A 150 35.50 17.57 -11.93
N ILE A 151 35.28 17.77 -10.63
CA ILE A 151 36.29 18.31 -9.69
C ILE A 151 37.51 17.37 -9.63
N ALA A 152 37.28 16.07 -9.49
CA ALA A 152 38.34 15.07 -9.49
C ALA A 152 39.14 15.08 -10.81
N GLY A 153 38.46 15.29 -11.94
CA GLY A 153 39.09 15.42 -13.26
C GLY A 153 40.06 16.59 -13.35
N GLU A 154 39.72 17.74 -12.77
CA GLU A 154 40.62 18.89 -12.69
C GLU A 154 41.86 18.59 -11.84
N VAL A 155 41.67 17.99 -10.66
CA VAL A 155 42.78 17.59 -9.78
C VAL A 155 43.69 16.57 -10.46
N LEU A 156 43.13 15.57 -11.14
CA LEU A 156 43.88 14.53 -11.85
C LEU A 156 44.77 15.07 -12.96
N ARG A 157 44.32 16.12 -13.68
CA ARG A 157 45.12 16.79 -14.72
C ARG A 157 46.33 17.52 -14.15
N ASN A 158 46.17 18.07 -12.94
CA ASN A 158 47.20 18.90 -12.30
C ASN A 158 48.16 18.11 -11.41
N THR A 159 47.78 16.90 -10.99
CA THR A 159 48.61 16.08 -10.09
C THR A 159 49.63 15.23 -10.86
N LYS A 160 50.88 15.22 -10.39
CA LYS A 160 51.97 14.38 -10.93
C LYS A 160 52.15 13.06 -10.16
N SER A 161 51.57 12.94 -8.97
CA SER A 161 51.68 11.73 -8.15
C SER A 161 50.74 10.63 -8.65
N GLU A 162 51.30 9.49 -9.07
CA GLU A 162 50.52 8.33 -9.48
C GLU A 162 49.71 7.72 -8.32
N GLU A 163 50.26 7.77 -7.10
CA GLU A 163 49.54 7.31 -5.90
C GLU A 163 48.27 8.15 -5.67
N LYS A 164 48.38 9.48 -5.74
CA LYS A 164 47.22 10.37 -5.60
C LYS A 164 46.21 10.15 -6.73
N LYS A 165 46.66 9.91 -7.97
CA LYS A 165 45.76 9.57 -9.09
C LYS A 165 44.99 8.28 -8.83
N LEU A 166 45.65 7.25 -8.31
CA LEU A 166 45.03 5.97 -8.00
C LEU A 166 43.99 6.12 -6.88
N GLN A 167 44.31 6.85 -5.82
CA GLN A 167 43.39 7.13 -4.71
C GLN A 167 42.11 7.84 -5.20
N ILE A 168 42.24 8.86 -6.05
CA ILE A 168 41.10 9.57 -6.64
C ILE A 168 40.24 8.63 -7.49
N LYS A 169 40.85 7.81 -8.35
CA LYS A 169 40.10 6.84 -9.18
C LYS A 169 39.36 5.80 -8.34
N LEU A 170 40.00 5.26 -7.32
CA LEU A 170 39.38 4.31 -6.39
C LEU A 170 38.20 4.94 -5.64
N TYR A 171 38.35 6.20 -5.23
CA TYR A 171 37.27 6.96 -4.59
C TYR A 171 36.06 7.15 -5.51
N LEU A 172 36.27 7.57 -6.77
CA LEU A 172 35.17 7.69 -7.74
C LEU A 172 34.51 6.33 -8.01
N TRP A 173 35.29 5.27 -8.16
CA TRP A 173 34.76 3.91 -8.31
C TRP A 173 33.91 3.48 -7.10
N LYS A 174 34.38 3.76 -5.88
CA LYS A 174 33.64 3.50 -4.63
C LYS A 174 32.30 4.25 -4.62
N LEU A 175 32.31 5.55 -4.91
CA LEU A 175 31.09 6.35 -4.98
C LEU A 175 30.10 5.79 -6.00
N ARG A 176 30.57 5.38 -7.18
CA ARG A 176 29.72 4.80 -8.22
C ARG A 176 29.07 3.50 -7.75
N ASN A 177 29.84 2.61 -7.14
CA ASN A 177 29.32 1.36 -6.59
C ASN A 177 28.26 1.60 -5.50
N LEU A 178 28.44 2.61 -4.64
CA LEU A 178 27.45 2.93 -3.62
C LEU A 178 26.11 3.36 -4.24
N ILE A 179 26.13 4.06 -5.38
CA ILE A 179 24.90 4.39 -6.14
C ILE A 179 24.28 3.12 -6.72
N ASP A 180 25.09 2.27 -7.38
CA ASP A 180 24.60 1.06 -8.06
C ASP A 180 24.04 0.03 -7.05
N LEU A 181 24.55 0.03 -5.81
CA LEU A 181 24.04 -0.77 -4.68
C LEU A 181 22.88 -0.09 -3.92
N GLU A 182 22.41 1.07 -4.36
CA GLU A 182 21.38 1.89 -3.70
C GLU A 182 21.73 2.25 -2.24
N ASN A 183 23.02 2.27 -1.87
CA ASN A 183 23.48 2.64 -0.53
C ASN A 183 23.72 4.15 -0.42
N TYR A 184 22.64 4.92 -0.51
CA TYR A 184 22.68 6.38 -0.54
C TYR A 184 23.16 7.01 0.78
N SER A 185 22.94 6.36 1.92
CA SER A 185 23.41 6.88 3.21
C SER A 185 24.94 6.91 3.28
N GLU A 186 25.59 5.83 2.83
CA GLU A 186 27.05 5.76 2.81
C GLU A 186 27.63 6.65 1.71
N PHE A 187 26.97 6.72 0.54
CA PHE A 187 27.34 7.64 -0.53
C PHE A 187 27.43 9.10 -0.04
N GLU A 188 26.45 9.55 0.74
CA GLU A 188 26.43 10.92 1.27
C GLU A 188 27.54 11.17 2.30
N LYS A 189 27.91 10.18 3.11
CA LYS A 189 29.03 10.30 4.05
C LYS A 189 30.37 10.37 3.32
N GLU A 190 30.57 9.52 2.32
CA GLU A 190 31.80 9.48 1.53
C GLU A 190 32.00 10.77 0.74
N LEU A 191 30.92 11.36 0.20
CA LEU A 191 30.97 12.64 -0.50
C LEU A 191 31.53 13.80 0.34
N GLN A 192 31.44 13.75 1.67
CA GLN A 192 31.96 14.80 2.56
C GLN A 192 33.48 14.75 2.74
N ASN A 193 34.12 13.62 2.42
CA ASN A 193 35.54 13.40 2.68
C ASN A 193 36.28 12.96 1.41
N PRO A 194 36.29 13.78 0.34
CA PRO A 194 37.08 13.47 -0.85
C PRO A 194 38.58 13.45 -0.50
N PRO A 195 39.38 12.53 -1.08
CA PRO A 195 40.81 12.41 -0.79
C PRO A 195 41.69 13.47 -1.51
N PHE A 196 41.12 14.63 -1.84
CA PHE A 196 41.80 15.67 -2.62
C PHE A 196 41.35 17.08 -2.26
#